data_AF-A0A397UJX0-F1
#
_entry.id   AF-A0A397UJX0-F1
#
_cell.length_a   1.000
_cell.length_b   1.000
_cell.length_c   1.000
_cell.angle_alpha   90.00
_cell.angle_beta   90.00
_cell.angle_gamma   90.00
#
_symmetry.space_group_name_H-M   'P 1'
#
loop_
_entity.id
_entity.type
_entity.pdbx_description
1 polymer ?
#
loop_
_entity_poly.entity_id
_entity_poly.type
_entity_poly.pdbx_seq_one_letter_code
_entity_poly.pdbx_strand_id
1 'polypeptide(L)'
;MLAMRDDIADCFMGSKGKNAVSKDLSSIEGYGVSSESCSIFNEDCLYLIDSLILAEIITEEVDIKYSKEAKSLSYSSSLVGLKENALNFVSTLEWKLLTRVSKKRKVT
;
A
#
# COMPACT_ATOMS: atom_id res chain seq x y z
N MET A 1 13.09 -3.15 -8.01
CA MET A 1 12.23 -1.99 -8.29
C MET A 1 11.72 -1.51 -6.95
N LEU A 2 11.92 -0.24 -6.60
CA LEU A 2 11.35 0.33 -5.37
C LEU A 2 9.89 0.69 -5.66
N ALA A 3 8.96 0.16 -4.86
CA ALA A 3 7.53 0.40 -5.06
C ALA A 3 7.12 1.70 -4.36
N MET A 4 6.36 2.55 -5.05
CA MET A 4 5.70 3.69 -4.43
C MET A 4 4.37 3.23 -3.80
N ARG A 5 3.86 4.03 -2.87
CA ARG A 5 2.59 3.74 -2.19
C ARG A 5 1.44 3.55 -3.17
N ASP A 6 1.40 4.40 -4.21
CA ASP A 6 0.41 4.32 -5.28
C ASP A 6 0.52 3.03 -6.10
N ASP A 7 1.73 2.48 -6.26
CA ASP A 7 1.93 1.22 -6.97
C ASP A 7 1.30 0.06 -6.21
N ILE A 8 1.48 0.03 -4.89
CA ILE A 8 0.87 -1.01 -4.04
C ILE A 8 -0.64 -0.84 -3.98
N ALA A 9 -1.15 0.39 -3.85
CA ALA A 9 -2.57 0.66 -3.86
C ALA A 9 -3.22 0.23 -5.19
N ASP A 10 -2.59 0.57 -6.33
CA ASP A 10 -3.03 0.15 -7.65
C ASP A 10 -3.02 -1.38 -7.80
N CYS A 11 -2.00 -2.07 -7.26
CA CYS A 11 -1.94 -3.52 -7.23
C CYS A 11 -3.07 -4.13 -6.40
N PHE A 12 -3.30 -3.63 -5.19
CA PHE A 12 -4.36 -4.15 -4.32
C PHE A 12 -5.74 -3.99 -4.95
N MET A 13 -6.03 -2.81 -5.51
CA MET A 13 -7.33 -2.49 -6.10
C MET A 13 -7.57 -3.12 -7.47
N GLY A 14 -6.51 -3.54 -8.18
CA GLY A 14 -6.61 -3.96 -9.58
C GLY A 14 -6.86 -2.77 -10.52
N SER A 15 -6.22 -1.63 -10.24
CA SER A 15 -6.42 -0.36 -10.91
C SER A 15 -5.97 -0.38 -12.37
N LYS A 16 -6.86 -0.07 -13.31
CA LYS A 16 -6.53 0.05 -14.75
C LYS A 16 -6.02 1.45 -15.14
N GLY A 17 -5.56 2.24 -14.16
CA GLY A 17 -5.11 3.61 -14.35
C GLY A 17 -3.76 3.72 -15.07
N LYS A 18 -3.39 4.96 -15.45
CA LYS A 18 -2.14 5.25 -16.17
C LYS A 18 -0.90 4.70 -15.47
N ASN A 19 -0.82 4.83 -14.14
CA ASN A 19 0.32 4.35 -13.35
C ASN A 19 0.49 2.83 -13.48
N ALA A 20 -0.56 2.07 -13.16
CA ALA A 20 -0.58 0.61 -13.29
C ALA A 20 -0.22 0.10 -14.69
N VAL A 21 -0.77 0.72 -15.73
CA VAL A 21 -0.49 0.36 -17.13
C VAL A 21 0.96 0.68 -17.48
N SER A 22 1.46 1.86 -17.10
CA SER A 22 2.82 2.30 -17.45
C SER A 22 3.93 1.47 -16.79
N LYS A 23 3.63 0.84 -15.65
CA LYS A 23 4.56 0.02 -14.86
C LYS A 23 4.30 -1.49 -15.00
N ASP A 24 3.35 -1.89 -15.85
CA ASP A 24 2.90 -3.28 -16.02
C ASP A 24 2.59 -4.01 -14.69
N LEU A 25 1.87 -3.32 -13.79
CA LEU A 25 1.57 -3.86 -12.47
C LEU A 25 0.64 -5.07 -12.52
N SER A 26 -0.12 -5.24 -13.60
CA SER A 26 -0.99 -6.40 -13.85
C SER A 26 -0.25 -7.74 -13.90
N SER A 27 1.07 -7.72 -14.12
CA SER A 27 1.91 -8.92 -14.13
C SER A 27 2.23 -9.46 -12.73
N ILE A 28 1.95 -8.68 -11.68
CA ILE A 28 2.28 -9.04 -10.29
C ILE A 28 1.28 -10.07 -9.75
N GLU A 29 1.80 -11.11 -9.09
CA GLU A 29 0.97 -12.11 -8.43
C GLU A 29 0.12 -11.48 -7.31
N GLY A 30 -1.18 -11.74 -7.31
CA GLY A 30 -2.13 -11.14 -6.37
C GLY A 30 -2.64 -9.75 -6.79
N TYR A 31 -2.33 -9.29 -8.01
CA TYR A 31 -2.91 -8.07 -8.56
C TYR A 31 -4.44 -8.16 -8.61
N GLY A 32 -5.12 -7.15 -8.06
CA GLY A 32 -6.58 -7.10 -8.00
C GLY A 32 -7.22 -8.06 -7.00
N VAL A 33 -6.46 -8.72 -6.12
CA VAL A 33 -6.99 -9.70 -5.16
C VAL A 33 -8.13 -9.14 -4.28
N SER A 34 -8.11 -7.84 -3.99
CA SER A 34 -9.17 -7.21 -3.19
C SER A 34 -10.45 -6.99 -3.99
N SER A 35 -10.36 -6.76 -5.30
CA SER A 35 -11.50 -6.48 -6.17
C SER A 35 -12.50 -7.63 -6.26
N GLU A 36 -12.03 -8.86 -6.03
CA GLU A 36 -12.87 -10.07 -5.97
C GLU A 36 -13.66 -10.18 -4.66
N SER A 37 -13.21 -9.51 -3.61
CA SER A 37 -13.71 -9.67 -2.24
C SER A 37 -14.52 -8.48 -1.74
N CYS A 38 -14.14 -7.25 -2.12
CA CYS A 38 -14.84 -6.01 -1.80
C CYS A 38 -14.30 -4.83 -2.62
N SER A 39 -15.13 -3.83 -2.88
CA SER A 39 -14.65 -2.54 -3.38
C SER A 39 -13.84 -1.82 -2.30
N ILE A 40 -12.52 -1.76 -2.48
CA ILE A 40 -11.60 -0.97 -1.63
C ILE A 40 -11.31 0.35 -2.35
N PHE A 41 -11.39 1.47 -1.63
CA PHE A 41 -10.98 2.77 -2.16
C PHE A 41 -9.47 2.99 -2.00
N ASN A 42 -8.87 3.83 -2.83
CA ASN A 42 -7.44 4.13 -2.77
C ASN A 42 -7.02 4.61 -1.38
N GLU A 43 -7.83 5.47 -0.77
CA GLU A 43 -7.63 5.99 0.60
C GLU A 43 -7.53 4.85 1.63
N ASP A 44 -8.39 3.84 1.54
CA ASP A 44 -8.36 2.68 2.44
C ASP A 44 -7.05 1.89 2.27
N CYS A 45 -6.55 1.75 1.03
CA CYS A 45 -5.25 1.12 0.77
C CYS A 45 -4.10 1.92 1.37
N LEU A 46 -4.14 3.25 1.23
CA LEU A 46 -3.10 4.13 1.80
C LEU A 46 -3.10 4.08 3.34
N TYR A 47 -4.28 4.07 3.98
CA TYR A 47 -4.40 3.90 5.43
C TYR A 47 -3.88 2.54 5.90
N LEU A 48 -4.11 1.47 5.13
CA LEU A 48 -3.55 0.17 5.44
C LEU A 48 -2.02 0.21 5.38
N ILE A 49 -1.44 0.84 4.35
CA ILE A 49 0.01 1.00 4.23
C ILE A 49 0.57 1.77 5.45
N ASP A 50 -0.06 2.87 5.86
CA ASP A 50 0.34 3.61 7.07
C ASP A 50 0.27 2.74 8.32
N SER A 51 -0.80 1.98 8.48
CA SER A 51 -0.97 1.07 9.62
C SER A 51 0.14 0.01 9.65
N LEU A 52 0.56 -0.49 8.49
CA LEU A 52 1.64 -1.47 8.38
C LEU A 52 3.03 -0.87 8.67
N ILE A 53 3.25 0.40 8.31
CA ILE A 53 4.48 1.11 8.66
C ILE A 53 4.54 1.37 10.17
N LEU A 54 3.44 1.86 10.75
CA LEU A 54 3.33 2.14 12.19
C LEU A 54 3.49 0.87 13.04
N ALA A 55 2.94 -0.26 12.57
CA ALA A 55 3.14 -1.57 13.20
C ALA A 55 4.52 -2.16 12.93
N GLU A 56 5.42 -1.40 12.29
CA GLU A 56 6.77 -1.82 11.96
C GLU A 56 6.84 -3.10 11.14
N ILE A 57 5.97 -3.26 10.15
CA ILE A 57 5.93 -4.43 9.26
C ILE A 57 6.57 -4.10 7.92
N ILE A 58 6.34 -2.89 7.43
CA ILE A 58 6.93 -2.37 6.19
C ILE A 58 7.83 -1.20 6.56
N THR A 59 8.97 -1.09 5.87
CA THR A 59 9.85 0.07 5.98
C THR A 59 9.64 1.00 4.80
N GLU A 60 9.42 2.28 5.09
CA GLU A 60 9.39 3.37 4.12
C GLU A 60 10.65 4.21 4.29
N GLU A 61 11.35 4.47 3.19
CA GLU A 61 12.42 5.46 3.13
C GLU A 61 11.87 6.75 2.55
N VAL A 62 12.13 7.86 3.25
CA VAL A 62 11.69 9.20 2.85
C VAL A 62 12.91 10.06 2.61
N ASP A 63 13.11 10.49 1.36
CA ASP A 63 14.14 11.43 0.96
C ASP A 63 13.52 12.83 0.88
N ILE A 64 14.03 13.75 1.71
CA ILE A 64 13.56 15.14 1.78
C ILE A 64 14.64 16.04 1.18
N LYS A 65 14.28 16.73 0.09
CA LYS A 65 15.16 17.67 -0.60
C LYS A 65 14.65 19.09 -0.43
N TYR A 66 15.51 19.93 0.14
CA TYR A 66 15.29 21.37 0.23
C TYR A 66 16.02 22.09 -0.91
N SER A 67 15.28 22.84 -1.73
CA SER A 67 15.86 23.77 -2.70
C SER A 67 15.88 25.17 -2.10
N LYS A 68 17.10 25.72 -1.98
CA LYS A 68 17.31 27.11 -1.56
C LYS A 68 16.84 28.09 -2.63
N GLU A 69 17.07 27.80 -3.92
CA GLU A 69 16.68 28.70 -5.01
C GLU A 69 15.14 28.77 -5.16
N ALA A 70 14.47 27.63 -5.12
CA ALA A 70 13.01 27.57 -5.22
C ALA A 70 12.29 27.88 -3.89
N LYS A 71 13.05 28.03 -2.79
CA LYS A 71 12.54 28.15 -1.41
C LYS A 71 11.47 27.09 -1.09
N SER A 72 11.68 25.87 -1.59
CA SER A 72 10.69 24.80 -1.51
C SER A 72 11.27 23.52 -0.93
N LEU A 73 10.41 22.80 -0.22
CA LEU A 73 10.65 21.43 0.21
C LEU A 73 9.97 20.49 -0.79
N SER A 74 10.71 19.49 -1.23
CA SER A 74 10.19 18.35 -1.97
C SER A 74 10.52 17.09 -1.19
N TYR A 75 9.65 16.08 -1.30
CA TYR A 75 9.94 14.78 -0.75
C TYR A 75 9.61 13.71 -1.78
N SER A 76 10.31 12.59 -1.68
CA SER A 76 9.98 11.35 -2.36
C SER A 76 10.04 10.23 -1.35
N SER A 77 9.06 9.33 -1.38
CA SER A 77 9.08 8.14 -0.53
C SER A 77 9.03 6.87 -1.36
N SER A 78 9.60 5.82 -0.79
CA SER A 78 9.58 4.48 -1.39
C SER A 78 9.52 3.42 -0.32
N LEU A 79 8.76 2.36 -0.60
CA LEU A 79 8.69 1.20 0.29
C LEU A 79 9.85 0.28 -0.03
N VAL A 80 10.75 0.12 0.95
CA VAL A 80 12.08 -0.46 0.76
C VAL A 80 12.21 -1.90 1.28
N GLY A 81 11.25 -2.38 2.07
CA GLY A 81 11.26 -3.79 2.47
C GLY A 81 10.25 -4.15 3.56
N LEU A 82 10.16 -5.47 3.82
CA LEU A 82 9.47 -6.04 4.96
C LEU A 82 10.43 -6.15 6.15
N LYS A 83 9.96 -5.82 7.35
CA LYS A 83 10.70 -6.05 8.60
C LYS A 83 10.59 -7.52 9.02
N GLU A 84 11.54 -8.00 9.81
CA GLU A 84 11.65 -9.42 10.20
C GLU A 84 10.42 -9.96 10.95
N ASN A 85 9.72 -9.09 11.67
CA ASN A 85 8.47 -9.37 12.39
C ASN A 85 7.24 -9.46 11.48
N ALA A 86 7.34 -9.16 10.19
CA ALA A 86 6.20 -9.11 9.27
C ALA A 86 5.45 -10.44 9.19
N LEU A 87 6.18 -11.56 9.15
CA LEU A 87 5.60 -12.90 9.16
C LEU A 87 4.82 -13.19 10.44
N ASN A 88 5.34 -12.75 11.59
CA ASN A 88 4.65 -12.88 12.87
C ASN A 88 3.36 -12.07 12.84
N PHE A 89 3.39 -10.84 12.34
CA PHE A 89 2.20 -9.99 12.22
C PHE A 89 1.11 -10.59 11.32
N VAL A 90 1.46 -11.11 10.14
CA VAL A 90 0.48 -11.75 9.23
C VAL A 90 -0.20 -12.95 9.88
N SER A 91 0.47 -13.60 10.84
CA SER A 91 -0.10 -14.70 11.61
C SER A 91 -0.96 -14.26 12.82
N THR A 92 -0.89 -12.99 13.24
CA THR A 92 -1.61 -12.50 14.43
C THR A 92 -3.11 -12.25 14.18
N LEU A 93 -3.84 -12.11 15.29
CA LEU A 93 -5.25 -11.74 15.28
C LEU A 93 -5.47 -10.32 14.71
N GLU A 94 -4.49 -9.42 14.83
CA GLU A 94 -4.57 -8.03 14.38
C GLU A 94 -4.66 -7.93 12.86
N TRP A 95 -3.83 -8.66 12.13
CA TRP A 95 -3.93 -8.77 10.67
C TRP A 95 -5.29 -9.33 10.23
N LYS A 96 -5.78 -10.36 10.93
CA LYS A 96 -7.11 -10.93 10.68
C LYS A 96 -8.23 -9.93 10.94
N LEU A 97 -8.08 -9.02 11.91
CA LEU A 97 -9.07 -7.99 12.20
C LEU A 97 -9.05 -6.88 11.14
N LEU A 98 -7.88 -6.39 10.76
CA LEU A 98 -7.70 -5.40 9.68
C LEU A 98 -8.30 -5.89 8.35
N THR A 99 -8.11 -7.18 8.03
CA THR A 99 -8.61 -7.80 6.79
C THR A 99 -10.04 -8.34 6.88
N ARG A 100 -10.66 -8.37 8.07
CA ARG A 100 -12.06 -8.84 8.26
C ARG A 100 -13.11 -7.78 8.04
N VAL A 101 -12.78 -6.49 8.13
CA VAL A 101 -13.73 -5.38 7.98
C VAL A 101 -14.42 -5.41 6.60
N SER A 102 -13.77 -5.99 5.59
CA SER A 102 -14.24 -6.10 4.22
C SER A 102 -15.30 -7.19 3.97
N LYS A 103 -15.53 -8.16 4.88
CA LYS A 103 -16.54 -9.23 4.69
C LYS A 103 -17.93 -8.93 5.26
N LYS A 104 -18.15 -7.79 5.95
CA LYS A 104 -19.41 -7.52 6.65
C LYS A 104 -20.25 -6.33 6.18
N ARG A 105 -19.93 -5.67 5.06
CA ARG A 105 -20.91 -4.79 4.39
C ARG A 105 -21.76 -5.57 3.38
N LYS A 106 -22.58 -6.51 3.87
CA LYS A 106 -23.86 -6.78 3.19
C LYS A 106 -24.80 -5.66 3.59
N VAL A 107 -24.90 -4.66 2.72
CA VAL A 107 -25.97 -3.65 2.81
C VAL A 107 -27.27 -4.41 2.54
N THR A 108 -28.07 -4.60 3.58
CA THR A 108 -29.52 -4.82 3.47
C THR A 108 -30.20 -3.54 3.06
#